data_AF-A0A5C1HWV1-F1
#
_entry.id   AF-A0A5C1HWV1-F1
#
_cell.length_a   1.000
_cell.length_b   1.000
_cell.length_c   1.000
_cell.angle_alpha   90.00
_cell.angle_beta   90.00
_cell.angle_gamma   90.00
#
_symmetry.space_group_name_H-M   'P 1'
#
loop_
_entity.id
_entity.type
_entity.pdbx_description
1 polymer ?
#
loop_
_entity_poly.entity_id
_entity_poly.type
_entity_poly.pdbx_seq_one_letter_code
_entity_poly.pdbx_strand_id
1 'polypeptide(L)'
;MIKKQYLKETAIAATQQKGSASNNQKEVAKIQSWLNLYAVTNPAAGTATGIDSSFGPGTETAVKNFQKAKGLPQTGIVDSGVFAALCQPMVNAFKSPVAGTGLRELIVNTAMQHLANAPFELVIKGQSNSGPWVRAYMDNNEGTEWFWCMGFVQTIIDQAASQLGKDFRTLMPLTYSCDTVGTTGISKGLLSRVATVRANPSIVKPGDIFLVQKTPNDWFHTGLITAVHGDLFDTIEGNTNTDGSSNGNGVYKRVRNFQTSKLDVFSIQPLV
;
A
#
# COMPACT_ATOMS: atom_id res chain seq x y z
N MET A 1 -8.53 -14.13 2.88
CA MET A 1 -8.04 -12.75 3.00
C MET A 1 -8.94 -11.98 3.95
N ILE A 2 -8.33 -11.39 4.96
CA ILE A 2 -8.99 -10.64 6.03
C ILE A 2 -9.13 -9.16 5.63
N LYS A 3 -8.10 -8.58 5.01
CA LYS A 3 -8.00 -7.16 4.63
C LYS A 3 -8.77 -6.86 3.35
N LYS A 4 -10.10 -6.85 3.45
CA LYS A 4 -11.04 -6.66 2.33
C LYS A 4 -11.44 -5.20 2.08
N GLN A 5 -10.85 -4.24 2.80
CA GLN A 5 -11.31 -2.84 2.74
C GLN A 5 -11.18 -2.21 1.36
N TYR A 6 -10.22 -2.66 0.54
CA TYR A 6 -10.06 -2.23 -0.85
C TYR A 6 -11.36 -2.33 -1.68
N LEU A 7 -12.27 -3.27 -1.36
CA LEU A 7 -13.56 -3.41 -2.06
C LEU A 7 -14.43 -2.15 -1.94
N LYS A 8 -14.28 -1.37 -0.87
CA LYS A 8 -14.98 -0.09 -0.68
C LYS A 8 -14.39 1.02 -1.54
N GLU A 9 -13.15 0.89 -1.99
CA GLU A 9 -12.46 1.87 -2.84
C GLU A 9 -12.62 1.57 -4.35
N THR A 10 -13.10 0.37 -4.69
CA THR A 10 -13.27 -0.09 -6.08
C THR A 10 -14.73 -0.11 -6.57
N ALA A 11 -15.63 0.58 -5.89
CA ALA A 11 -17.03 0.72 -6.33
C ALA A 11 -17.64 2.08 -6.00
N ILE A 12 -18.63 2.46 -6.82
CA ILE A 12 -19.62 3.50 -6.59
C ILE A 12 -21.02 2.90 -6.75
N ALA A 13 -22.01 3.45 -6.03
CA ALA A 13 -23.37 2.95 -6.00
C ALA A 13 -24.23 3.50 -7.14
N ALA A 14 -23.92 4.70 -7.63
CA ALA A 14 -24.66 5.34 -8.71
C ALA A 14 -23.73 6.21 -9.58
N THR A 15 -24.17 6.49 -10.80
CA THR A 15 -23.51 7.42 -11.72
C THR A 15 -23.39 8.82 -11.12
N GLN A 16 -22.19 9.41 -11.23
CA GLN A 16 -21.89 10.75 -10.75
C GLN A 16 -21.63 11.69 -11.93
N GLN A 17 -22.25 12.88 -11.93
CA GLN A 17 -22.10 13.85 -13.01
C GLN A 17 -22.42 15.27 -12.56
N LYS A 18 -21.88 16.27 -13.26
CA LYS A 18 -22.13 17.68 -12.96
C LYS A 18 -23.63 18.02 -13.02
N GLY A 19 -24.09 18.81 -12.06
CA GLY A 19 -25.48 19.29 -11.99
C GLY A 19 -26.49 18.25 -11.50
N SER A 20 -26.07 17.00 -11.24
CA SER A 20 -26.99 15.99 -10.68
C SER A 20 -27.21 16.21 -9.18
N ALA A 21 -28.49 16.29 -8.78
CA ALA A 21 -28.90 16.27 -7.38
C ALA A 21 -28.69 14.90 -6.71
N SER A 22 -28.50 13.83 -7.49
CA SER A 22 -28.26 12.48 -6.99
C SER A 22 -26.79 12.19 -6.63
N ASN A 23 -25.90 13.18 -6.80
CA ASN A 23 -24.49 12.97 -6.51
C ASN A 23 -24.25 12.66 -5.03
N ASN A 24 -23.40 11.68 -4.76
CA ASN A 24 -22.99 11.33 -3.40
C ASN A 24 -21.64 11.98 -3.09
N GLN A 25 -21.61 12.87 -2.09
CA GLN A 25 -20.39 13.62 -1.71
C GLN A 25 -19.17 12.71 -1.44
N LYS A 26 -19.36 11.56 -0.78
CA LYS A 26 -18.24 10.63 -0.49
C LYS A 26 -17.73 9.95 -1.76
N GLU A 27 -18.61 9.62 -2.69
CA GLU A 27 -18.23 9.03 -3.99
C GLU A 27 -17.56 10.05 -4.89
N VAL A 28 -18.03 11.30 -4.89
CA VAL A 28 -17.38 12.41 -5.60
C VAL A 28 -15.96 12.62 -5.06
N ALA A 29 -15.77 12.67 -3.74
CA ALA A 29 -14.44 12.76 -3.13
C ALA A 29 -13.54 11.57 -3.52
N LYS A 30 -14.11 10.36 -3.61
CA LYS A 30 -13.40 9.16 -4.06
C LYS A 30 -12.99 9.25 -5.53
N ILE A 31 -13.87 9.72 -6.41
CA ILE A 31 -13.57 9.98 -7.83
C ILE A 31 -12.45 11.01 -7.96
N GLN A 32 -12.55 12.14 -7.26
CA GLN A 32 -11.52 13.17 -7.23
C GLN A 32 -10.18 12.60 -6.72
N SER A 33 -10.21 11.75 -5.71
CA SER A 33 -9.01 11.06 -5.21
C SER A 33 -8.37 10.18 -6.30
N TRP A 34 -9.16 9.36 -7.00
CA TRP A 34 -8.66 8.52 -8.08
C TRP A 34 -8.12 9.32 -9.28
N LEU A 35 -8.73 10.46 -9.61
CA LEU A 35 -8.24 11.36 -10.65
C LEU A 35 -6.87 11.97 -10.30
N ASN A 36 -6.67 12.32 -9.02
CA ASN A 36 -5.36 12.78 -8.52
C ASN A 36 -4.32 11.64 -8.54
N LEU A 37 -4.68 10.43 -8.11
CA LEU A 37 -3.79 9.26 -8.20
C LEU A 37 -3.40 8.94 -9.65
N TYR A 38 -4.33 9.08 -10.59
CA TYR A 38 -4.02 8.92 -12.02
C TYR A 38 -2.99 9.97 -12.49
N ALA A 39 -3.10 11.22 -12.03
CA ALA A 39 -2.15 12.29 -12.36
C ALA A 39 -0.73 12.01 -11.83
N VAL A 40 -0.58 11.33 -10.69
CA VAL A 40 0.74 10.96 -10.13
C VAL A 40 1.56 10.13 -11.12
N THR A 41 0.91 9.20 -11.83
CA THR A 41 1.57 8.32 -12.81
C THR A 41 1.43 8.83 -14.25
N ASN A 42 0.57 9.84 -14.49
CA ASN A 42 0.29 10.41 -15.80
C ASN A 42 0.26 11.95 -15.71
N PRO A 43 1.38 12.61 -15.40
CA PRO A 43 1.40 14.05 -15.09
C PRO A 43 0.93 14.94 -16.24
N ALA A 44 1.07 14.49 -17.49
CA ALA A 44 0.60 15.20 -18.67
C ALA A 44 -0.92 15.09 -18.91
N ALA A 45 -1.64 14.24 -18.18
CA ALA A 45 -3.06 14.00 -18.43
C ALA A 45 -3.97 15.12 -17.94
N GLY A 46 -3.53 15.97 -16.99
CA GLY A 46 -4.34 17.07 -16.48
C GLY A 46 -5.60 16.63 -15.74
N THR A 47 -5.52 15.53 -14.97
CA THR A 47 -6.65 15.00 -14.19
C THR A 47 -6.63 15.42 -12.73
N ALA A 48 -5.54 16.03 -12.25
CA ALA A 48 -5.49 16.55 -10.88
C ALA A 48 -6.55 17.64 -10.67
N THR A 49 -7.31 17.55 -9.58
CA THR A 49 -8.41 18.45 -9.25
C THR A 49 -8.61 18.51 -7.73
N GLY A 50 -9.27 19.54 -7.23
CA GLY A 50 -9.63 19.62 -5.80
C GLY A 50 -10.46 18.43 -5.34
N ILE A 51 -10.21 17.96 -4.11
CA ILE A 51 -11.00 16.92 -3.44
C ILE A 51 -11.99 17.62 -2.48
N ASP A 52 -13.00 18.25 -3.06
CA ASP A 52 -13.98 19.10 -2.35
C ASP A 52 -15.35 18.42 -2.17
N SER A 53 -15.50 17.17 -2.59
CA SER A 53 -16.76 16.40 -2.57
C SER A 53 -17.88 16.98 -3.46
N SER A 54 -17.55 17.92 -4.35
CA SER A 54 -18.48 18.56 -5.29
C SER A 54 -18.16 18.21 -6.75
N PHE A 55 -19.16 17.76 -7.50
CA PHE A 55 -18.99 17.44 -8.91
C PHE A 55 -19.20 18.71 -9.76
N GLY A 56 -18.24 19.64 -9.64
CA GLY A 56 -18.23 20.91 -10.39
C GLY A 56 -17.54 20.82 -11.76
N PRO A 57 -17.38 21.97 -12.45
CA PRO A 57 -16.70 22.05 -13.76
C PRO A 57 -15.25 21.51 -13.75
N GLY A 58 -14.52 21.68 -12.64
CA GLY A 58 -13.17 21.13 -12.48
C GLY A 58 -13.16 19.60 -12.51
N THR A 59 -14.02 18.98 -11.70
CA THR A 59 -14.20 17.51 -11.69
C THR A 59 -14.65 16.99 -13.06
N GLU A 60 -15.63 17.63 -13.71
CA GLU A 60 -16.08 17.26 -15.06
C GLU A 60 -14.94 17.29 -16.09
N THR A 61 -14.12 18.35 -16.07
CA THR A 61 -12.97 18.51 -16.97
C THR A 61 -11.92 17.43 -16.71
N ALA A 62 -11.60 17.17 -15.45
CA ALA A 62 -10.66 16.12 -15.06
C ALA A 62 -11.15 14.73 -15.49
N VAL A 63 -12.45 14.45 -15.39
CA VAL A 63 -13.05 13.19 -15.88
C VAL A 63 -12.93 13.10 -17.40
N LYS A 64 -13.22 14.16 -18.16
CA LYS A 64 -13.05 14.17 -19.62
C LYS A 64 -11.59 13.93 -20.03
N ASN A 65 -10.65 14.52 -19.30
CA ASN A 65 -9.23 14.31 -19.51
C ASN A 65 -8.81 12.86 -19.23
N PHE A 66 -9.30 12.27 -18.15
CA PHE A 66 -9.09 10.87 -17.85
C PHE A 66 -9.67 9.97 -18.95
N GLN A 67 -10.91 10.22 -19.34
CA GLN A 67 -11.59 9.48 -20.41
C GLN A 67 -10.79 9.57 -21.72
N LYS A 68 -10.34 10.76 -22.10
CA LYS A 68 -9.45 10.97 -23.25
C LYS A 68 -8.17 10.15 -23.15
N ALA A 69 -7.49 10.19 -22.01
CA ALA A 69 -6.24 9.46 -21.77
C ALA A 69 -6.43 7.92 -21.81
N LYS A 70 -7.64 7.44 -21.51
CA LYS A 70 -8.02 6.03 -21.59
C LYS A 70 -8.71 5.62 -22.90
N GLY A 71 -8.88 6.53 -23.86
CA GLY A 71 -9.59 6.25 -25.11
C GLY A 71 -11.10 5.99 -24.92
N LEU A 72 -11.68 6.49 -23.83
CA LEU A 72 -13.12 6.40 -23.52
C LEU A 72 -13.89 7.61 -24.08
N PRO A 73 -15.21 7.50 -24.27
CA PRO A 73 -16.06 8.65 -24.58
C PRO A 73 -15.92 9.77 -23.54
N GLN A 74 -15.63 10.99 -23.99
CA GLN A 74 -15.35 12.15 -23.13
C GLN A 74 -16.64 12.81 -22.63
N THR A 75 -17.51 12.04 -21.97
CA THR A 75 -18.82 12.51 -21.48
C THR A 75 -18.71 13.42 -20.25
N GLY A 76 -17.63 13.32 -19.47
CA GLY A 76 -17.53 13.97 -18.15
C GLY A 76 -18.39 13.30 -17.07
N ILE A 77 -18.99 12.15 -17.38
CA ILE A 77 -19.84 11.36 -16.49
C ILE A 77 -19.03 10.17 -15.97
N VAL A 78 -19.17 9.86 -14.68
CA VAL A 78 -18.56 8.68 -14.06
C VAL A 78 -19.64 7.66 -13.72
N ASP A 79 -19.81 6.68 -14.61
CA ASP A 79 -20.57 5.45 -14.34
C ASP A 79 -19.66 4.36 -13.74
N SER A 80 -20.21 3.16 -13.53
CA SER A 80 -19.45 2.03 -12.99
C SER A 80 -18.28 1.60 -13.88
N GLY A 81 -18.38 1.76 -15.21
CA GLY A 81 -17.33 1.41 -16.16
C GLY A 81 -16.16 2.39 -16.11
N VAL A 82 -16.44 3.69 -16.12
CA VAL A 82 -15.43 4.74 -15.93
C VAL A 82 -14.77 4.62 -14.56
N PHE A 83 -15.55 4.34 -13.52
CA PHE A 83 -15.02 4.14 -12.17
C PHE A 83 -14.14 2.90 -12.05
N ALA A 84 -14.51 1.78 -12.70
CA ALA A 84 -13.68 0.59 -12.78
C ALA A 84 -12.32 0.89 -13.44
N ALA A 85 -12.32 1.68 -14.52
CA ALA A 85 -11.09 2.12 -15.18
C ALA A 85 -10.21 3.01 -14.28
N LEU A 86 -10.81 3.87 -13.46
CA LEU A 86 -10.11 4.73 -12.49
C LEU A 86 -9.40 3.90 -11.42
N CYS A 87 -10.09 2.94 -10.82
CA CYS A 87 -9.58 2.12 -9.72
C CYS A 87 -8.84 0.84 -10.17
N GLN A 88 -8.66 0.64 -11.49
CA GLN A 88 -8.02 -0.53 -12.07
C GLN A 88 -6.66 -0.88 -11.44
N PRO A 89 -5.77 0.08 -11.09
CA PRO A 89 -4.52 -0.26 -10.41
C PRO A 89 -4.71 -1.01 -9.09
N MET A 90 -5.71 -0.64 -8.29
CA MET A 90 -6.02 -1.35 -7.04
C MET A 90 -6.68 -2.70 -7.31
N VAL A 91 -7.57 -2.78 -8.31
CA VAL A 91 -8.14 -4.07 -8.72
C VAL A 91 -7.03 -5.05 -9.14
N ASN A 92 -6.06 -4.59 -9.92
CA ASN A 92 -4.90 -5.39 -10.35
C ASN A 92 -4.01 -5.80 -9.17
N ALA A 93 -3.79 -4.92 -8.20
CA ALA A 93 -2.96 -5.25 -7.03
C ALA A 93 -3.60 -6.35 -6.17
N PHE A 94 -4.90 -6.23 -5.89
CA PHE A 94 -5.59 -7.09 -4.92
C PHE A 94 -6.24 -8.34 -5.52
N LYS A 95 -6.61 -8.34 -6.81
CA LYS A 95 -7.41 -9.42 -7.43
C LYS A 95 -6.69 -10.21 -8.51
N SER A 96 -5.62 -9.68 -9.10
CA SER A 96 -4.88 -10.43 -10.13
C SER A 96 -4.20 -11.65 -9.49
N PRO A 97 -4.17 -12.81 -10.18
CA PRO A 97 -3.44 -13.97 -9.69
C PRO A 97 -1.95 -13.64 -9.51
N VAL A 98 -1.40 -14.04 -8.37
CA VAL A 98 0.04 -13.95 -8.11
C VAL A 98 0.65 -15.34 -8.30
N ALA A 99 1.66 -15.42 -9.16
CA ALA A 99 2.40 -16.66 -9.39
C ALA A 99 3.22 -17.04 -8.15
N GLY A 100 3.30 -18.34 -7.87
CA GLY A 100 4.15 -18.89 -6.82
C GLY A 100 3.50 -20.07 -6.12
N THR A 101 4.33 -20.94 -5.56
CA THR A 101 3.87 -22.16 -4.87
C THR A 101 4.17 -22.13 -3.37
N GLY A 102 5.23 -21.42 -2.96
CA GLY A 102 5.60 -21.23 -1.56
C GLY A 102 5.22 -19.85 -1.02
N LEU A 103 5.01 -19.75 0.30
CA LEU A 103 4.61 -18.49 0.94
C LEU A 103 5.61 -17.36 0.70
N ARG A 104 6.91 -17.62 0.79
CA ARG A 104 7.97 -16.61 0.58
C ARG A 104 7.92 -16.00 -0.82
N GLU A 105 7.82 -16.87 -1.82
CA GLU A 105 7.68 -16.47 -3.22
C GLU A 105 6.41 -15.65 -3.44
N LEU A 106 5.28 -16.10 -2.90
CA LEU A 106 4.01 -15.37 -2.99
C LEU A 106 4.08 -14.00 -2.31
N ILE A 107 4.72 -13.86 -1.15
CA ILE A 107 4.90 -12.56 -0.50
C ILE A 107 5.71 -11.60 -1.39
N VAL A 108 6.84 -12.05 -1.93
CA VAL A 108 7.68 -11.22 -2.81
C VAL A 108 6.93 -10.83 -4.08
N ASN A 109 6.27 -11.79 -4.74
CA ASN A 109 5.54 -11.53 -5.98
C ASN A 109 4.30 -10.65 -5.74
N THR A 110 3.63 -10.80 -4.60
CA THR A 110 2.51 -9.91 -4.21
C THR A 110 3.02 -8.48 -3.95
N ALA A 111 4.16 -8.32 -3.26
CA ALA A 111 4.77 -7.00 -3.06
C ALA A 111 5.14 -6.34 -4.40
N MET A 112 5.72 -7.10 -5.33
CA MET A 112 6.03 -6.64 -6.69
C MET A 112 4.75 -6.26 -7.48
N GLN A 113 3.69 -7.04 -7.36
CA GLN A 113 2.39 -6.75 -7.98
C GLN A 113 1.82 -5.43 -7.46
N HIS A 114 1.87 -5.18 -6.15
CA HIS A 114 1.45 -3.90 -5.60
C HIS A 114 2.36 -2.76 -6.08
N LEU A 115 3.68 -2.91 -6.02
CA LEU A 115 4.63 -1.91 -6.52
C LEU A 115 4.35 -1.52 -7.99
N ALA A 116 4.07 -2.49 -8.86
CA ALA A 116 3.76 -2.25 -10.27
C ALA A 116 2.48 -1.42 -10.50
N ASN A 117 1.59 -1.34 -9.51
CA ASN A 117 0.35 -0.58 -9.57
C ASN A 117 0.43 0.78 -8.83
N ALA A 118 1.65 1.21 -8.47
CA ALA A 118 1.98 2.51 -7.90
C ALA A 118 1.04 3.02 -6.76
N PRO A 119 0.88 2.27 -5.65
CA PRO A 119 0.19 2.77 -4.48
C PRO A 119 0.83 4.06 -3.97
N PHE A 120 -0.01 5.07 -3.76
CA PHE A 120 0.41 6.41 -3.40
C PHE A 120 -0.62 7.04 -2.46
N GLU A 121 -0.15 7.85 -1.52
CA GLU A 121 -1.01 8.63 -0.63
C GLU A 121 -1.37 9.98 -1.23
N LEU A 122 -2.44 10.57 -0.76
CA LEU A 122 -2.85 11.92 -1.07
C LEU A 122 -2.76 12.79 0.19
N VAL A 123 -2.73 14.10 -0.02
CA VAL A 123 -2.99 15.08 1.03
C VAL A 123 -4.44 15.55 0.90
N ILE A 124 -5.30 15.14 1.83
CA ILE A 124 -6.73 15.47 1.80
C ILE A 124 -7.03 16.38 2.99
N LYS A 125 -7.55 17.59 2.73
CA LYS A 125 -7.83 18.60 3.76
C LYS A 125 -6.60 18.89 4.67
N GLY A 126 -5.42 18.94 4.06
CA GLY A 126 -4.16 19.20 4.75
C GLY A 126 -3.60 18.02 5.56
N GLN A 127 -4.21 16.84 5.47
CA GLN A 127 -3.74 15.62 6.15
C GLN A 127 -3.00 14.73 5.16
N SER A 128 -1.75 14.37 5.45
CA SER A 128 -0.99 13.35 4.71
C SER A 128 -1.54 11.95 5.03
N ASN A 129 -0.89 10.89 4.52
CA ASN A 129 -1.31 9.51 4.80
C ASN A 129 -2.81 9.31 4.51
N SER A 130 -3.31 9.89 3.42
CA SER A 130 -4.74 9.88 3.07
C SER A 130 -5.00 9.26 1.70
N GLY A 131 -6.24 8.92 1.43
CA GLY A 131 -6.71 8.49 0.12
C GLY A 131 -6.92 6.97 -0.03
N PRO A 132 -7.36 6.54 -1.23
CA PRO A 132 -7.84 5.17 -1.47
C PRO A 132 -6.85 4.07 -1.07
N TRP A 133 -5.58 4.20 -1.45
CA TRP A 133 -4.57 3.17 -1.11
C TRP A 133 -4.32 3.08 0.39
N VAL A 134 -4.25 4.21 1.09
CA VAL A 134 -4.05 4.21 2.54
C VAL A 134 -5.24 3.55 3.23
N ARG A 135 -6.48 3.96 2.93
CA ARG A 135 -7.68 3.32 3.49
C ARG A 135 -7.77 1.83 3.17
N ALA A 136 -7.32 1.39 2.00
CA ALA A 136 -7.29 -0.02 1.63
C ALA A 136 -6.33 -0.84 2.51
N TYR A 137 -5.15 -0.30 2.82
CA TYR A 137 -4.16 -0.96 3.67
C TYR A 137 -4.45 -0.84 5.17
N MET A 138 -5.14 0.23 5.58
CA MET A 138 -5.32 0.61 6.98
C MET A 138 -6.73 0.34 7.51
N ASP A 139 -7.50 -0.51 6.83
CA ASP A 139 -8.89 -0.85 7.14
C ASP A 139 -9.74 0.40 7.44
N ASN A 140 -9.70 1.35 6.49
CA ASN A 140 -10.44 2.61 6.44
C ASN A 140 -9.88 3.74 7.31
N ASN A 141 -8.80 3.50 8.05
CA ASN A 141 -8.09 4.57 8.74
C ASN A 141 -7.22 5.37 7.76
N GLU A 142 -7.11 6.67 7.99
CA GLU A 142 -6.31 7.60 7.18
C GLU A 142 -6.08 8.91 7.94
N GLY A 143 -5.14 9.73 7.46
CA GLY A 143 -4.79 11.03 8.04
C GLY A 143 -3.39 11.02 8.65
N THR A 144 -2.87 12.20 9.01
CA THR A 144 -1.43 12.40 9.30
C THR A 144 -0.85 11.42 10.33
N GLU A 145 -1.65 10.96 11.29
CA GLU A 145 -1.24 10.02 12.35
C GLU A 145 -1.14 8.54 11.88
N TRP A 146 -1.70 8.21 10.71
CA TRP A 146 -1.86 6.85 10.22
C TRP A 146 -0.74 6.42 9.28
N PHE A 147 0.46 6.26 9.82
CA PHE A 147 1.58 5.75 9.04
C PHE A 147 1.30 4.33 8.53
N TRP A 148 1.27 4.17 7.20
CA TRP A 148 0.70 2.97 6.57
C TRP A 148 1.71 1.89 6.16
N CYS A 149 2.97 1.99 6.58
CA CYS A 149 4.02 1.01 6.25
C CYS A 149 3.67 -0.41 6.70
N MET A 150 3.22 -0.58 7.95
CA MET A 150 2.82 -1.89 8.48
C MET A 150 1.49 -2.37 7.90
N GLY A 151 0.53 -1.47 7.65
CA GLY A 151 -0.71 -1.83 6.96
C GLY A 151 -0.46 -2.40 5.56
N PHE A 152 0.48 -1.81 4.83
CA PHE A 152 0.97 -2.35 3.56
C PHE A 152 1.58 -3.75 3.76
N VAL A 153 2.57 -3.90 4.64
CA VAL A 153 3.24 -5.20 4.90
C VAL A 153 2.23 -6.30 5.25
N GLN A 154 1.31 -6.04 6.19
CA GLN A 154 0.31 -7.03 6.58
C GLN A 154 -0.69 -7.34 5.46
N THR A 155 -0.98 -6.39 4.56
CA THR A 155 -1.81 -6.66 3.37
C THR A 155 -1.14 -7.66 2.43
N ILE A 156 0.15 -7.46 2.15
CA ILE A 156 0.89 -8.38 1.27
C ILE A 156 0.94 -9.79 1.87
N ILE A 157 1.20 -9.90 3.17
CA ILE A 157 1.28 -11.20 3.84
C ILE A 157 -0.10 -11.85 3.93
N ASP A 158 -1.17 -11.10 4.25
CA ASP A 158 -2.53 -11.63 4.27
C ASP A 158 -2.96 -12.15 2.88
N GLN A 159 -2.69 -11.39 1.82
CA GLN A 159 -3.02 -11.80 0.45
C GLN A 159 -2.25 -13.08 0.05
N ALA A 160 -0.94 -13.12 0.29
CA ALA A 160 -0.11 -14.29 -0.02
C ALA A 160 -0.47 -15.53 0.82
N ALA A 161 -0.64 -15.35 2.14
CA ALA A 161 -1.01 -16.45 3.05
C ALA A 161 -2.40 -17.00 2.72
N SER A 162 -3.35 -16.12 2.39
CA SER A 162 -4.71 -16.50 2.02
C SER A 162 -4.77 -17.37 0.77
N GLN A 163 -3.89 -17.16 -0.20
CA GLN A 163 -3.80 -18.01 -1.40
C GLN A 163 -3.43 -19.47 -1.05
N LEU A 164 -2.74 -19.68 0.07
CA LEU A 164 -2.37 -21.00 0.59
C LEU A 164 -3.32 -21.49 1.70
N GLY A 165 -4.43 -20.79 1.97
CA GLY A 165 -5.33 -21.11 3.07
C GLY A 165 -4.72 -20.88 4.46
N LYS A 166 -3.63 -20.11 4.55
CA LYS A 166 -2.92 -19.78 5.79
C LYS A 166 -3.43 -18.45 6.38
N ASP A 167 -3.26 -18.29 7.69
CA ASP A 167 -3.62 -17.07 8.42
C ASP A 167 -2.37 -16.47 9.07
N PHE A 168 -1.99 -15.26 8.63
CA PHE A 168 -0.80 -14.57 9.14
C PHE A 168 -0.91 -14.22 10.62
N ARG A 169 -2.13 -14.19 11.18
CA ARG A 169 -2.37 -13.84 12.58
C ARG A 169 -1.79 -14.84 13.57
N THR A 170 -1.46 -16.04 13.09
CA THR A 170 -0.69 -17.03 13.86
C THR A 170 0.73 -16.53 14.17
N LEU A 171 1.31 -15.67 13.32
CA LEU A 171 2.61 -15.02 13.53
C LEU A 171 2.50 -13.77 14.40
N MET A 172 1.62 -12.83 14.02
CA MET A 172 1.52 -11.50 14.64
C MET A 172 0.07 -10.99 14.67
N PRO A 173 -0.34 -10.12 15.61
CA PRO A 173 -1.69 -9.56 15.58
C PRO A 173 -1.95 -8.73 14.32
N LEU A 174 -3.21 -8.61 13.91
CA LEU A 174 -3.63 -7.58 12.96
C LEU A 174 -3.41 -6.21 13.62
N THR A 175 -2.43 -5.46 13.13
CA THR A 175 -2.01 -4.17 13.69
C THR A 175 -1.33 -3.32 12.62
N TYR A 176 -1.25 -2.02 12.89
CA TYR A 176 -0.49 -1.08 12.06
C TYR A 176 0.77 -0.55 12.75
N SER A 177 1.04 -1.03 13.96
CA SER A 177 2.17 -0.58 14.77
C SER A 177 3.39 -1.48 14.54
N CYS A 178 4.49 -0.86 14.12
CA CYS A 178 5.79 -1.52 14.05
C CYS A 178 6.23 -2.04 15.43
N ASP A 179 5.98 -1.27 16.50
CA ASP A 179 6.27 -1.69 17.89
C ASP A 179 5.51 -2.92 18.32
N THR A 180 4.24 -3.02 17.96
CA THR A 180 3.41 -4.20 18.30
C THR A 180 3.97 -5.45 17.63
N VAL A 181 4.39 -5.35 16.35
CA VAL A 181 5.00 -6.47 15.62
C VAL A 181 6.39 -6.80 16.18
N GLY A 182 7.23 -5.80 16.45
CA GLY A 182 8.55 -5.99 17.06
C GLY A 182 8.46 -6.67 18.43
N THR A 183 7.59 -6.18 19.30
CA THR A 183 7.35 -6.75 20.64
C THR A 183 6.80 -8.18 20.55
N THR A 184 5.88 -8.45 19.63
CA THR A 184 5.38 -9.81 19.37
C THR A 184 6.49 -10.73 18.86
N GLY A 185 7.38 -10.21 18.01
CA GLY A 185 8.51 -10.95 17.51
C GLY A 185 9.50 -11.32 18.61
N ILE A 186 9.75 -10.43 19.58
CA ILE A 186 10.54 -10.75 20.77
C ILE A 186 9.85 -11.86 21.58
N SER A 187 8.57 -11.68 21.93
CA SER A 187 7.87 -12.61 22.83
C SER A 187 7.72 -14.02 22.25
N LYS A 188 7.62 -14.13 20.92
CA LYS A 188 7.54 -15.41 20.21
C LYS A 188 8.89 -15.96 19.74
N GLY A 189 10.01 -15.25 19.98
CA GLY A 189 11.33 -15.64 19.48
C GLY A 189 11.46 -15.59 17.95
N LEU A 190 10.66 -14.75 17.28
CA LEU A 190 10.64 -14.59 15.83
C LEU A 190 11.45 -13.38 15.35
N LEU A 191 11.95 -12.54 16.26
CA LEU A 191 12.71 -11.34 15.92
C LEU A 191 14.23 -11.57 16.05
N SER A 192 14.91 -11.66 14.91
CA SER A 192 16.38 -11.61 14.85
C SER A 192 16.85 -10.18 15.06
N ARG A 193 17.70 -9.97 16.07
CA ARG A 193 18.15 -8.62 16.44
C ARG A 193 19.26 -8.11 15.53
N VAL A 194 19.46 -6.79 15.45
CA VAL A 194 20.51 -6.13 14.64
C VAL A 194 21.86 -6.84 14.70
N ALA A 195 22.35 -7.17 15.91
CA ALA A 195 23.64 -7.85 16.07
C ALA A 195 23.65 -9.24 15.42
N THR A 196 22.57 -10.00 15.59
CA THR A 196 22.40 -11.33 14.98
C THR A 196 22.29 -11.23 13.46
N VAL A 197 21.52 -10.27 12.95
CA VAL A 197 21.34 -10.04 11.51
C VAL A 197 22.68 -9.69 10.85
N ARG A 198 23.49 -8.84 11.48
CA ARG A 198 24.82 -8.45 10.97
C ARG A 198 25.84 -9.57 11.02
N ALA A 199 25.86 -10.32 12.12
CA ALA A 199 26.81 -11.41 12.31
C ALA A 199 26.49 -12.63 11.43
N ASN A 200 25.22 -12.88 11.14
CA ASN A 200 24.78 -14.02 10.36
C ASN A 200 23.60 -13.67 9.45
N PRO A 201 23.82 -12.94 8.33
CA PRO A 201 22.74 -12.54 7.44
C PRO A 201 22.04 -13.72 6.74
N SER A 202 22.64 -14.92 6.76
CA SER A 202 22.05 -16.11 6.13
C SER A 202 20.73 -16.56 6.77
N ILE A 203 20.45 -16.12 8.01
CA ILE A 203 19.16 -16.39 8.71
C ILE A 203 17.99 -15.62 8.09
N VAL A 204 18.28 -14.51 7.42
CA VAL A 204 17.28 -13.65 6.78
C VAL A 204 16.96 -14.21 5.41
N LYS A 205 15.66 -14.33 5.10
CA LYS A 205 15.18 -14.86 3.83
C LYS A 205 14.23 -13.88 3.15
N PRO A 206 14.15 -13.88 1.81
CA PRO A 206 13.08 -13.19 1.10
C PRO A 206 11.69 -13.54 1.68
N GLY A 207 10.83 -12.53 1.77
CA GLY A 207 9.53 -12.58 2.42
C GLY A 207 9.55 -12.26 3.93
N ASP A 208 10.72 -12.22 4.58
CA ASP A 208 10.81 -11.74 5.96
C ASP A 208 10.58 -10.21 6.04
N ILE A 209 10.21 -9.73 7.23
CA ILE A 209 9.87 -8.33 7.48
C ILE A 209 11.05 -7.68 8.20
N PHE A 210 11.59 -6.58 7.68
CA PHE A 210 12.55 -5.79 8.45
C PHE A 210 11.81 -4.75 9.31
N LEU A 211 12.37 -4.41 10.46
CA LEU A 211 11.92 -3.31 11.32
C LEU A 211 13.09 -2.36 11.57
N VAL A 212 12.90 -1.07 11.28
CA VAL A 212 13.92 -0.04 11.53
C VAL A 212 13.81 0.43 12.98
N GLN A 213 14.87 0.21 13.75
CA GLN A 213 14.94 0.69 15.13
C GLN A 213 15.21 2.19 15.19
N LYS A 214 14.41 2.89 15.99
CA LYS A 214 14.78 4.17 16.59
C LYS A 214 15.57 3.93 17.88
N THR A 215 15.06 3.04 18.73
CA THR A 215 15.76 2.49 19.91
C THR A 215 15.58 0.97 19.95
N PRO A 216 16.27 0.21 20.84
CA PRO A 216 16.15 -1.25 20.85
C PRO A 216 14.73 -1.80 20.99
N ASN A 217 13.76 -1.07 21.52
CA ASN A 217 12.36 -1.53 21.62
C ASN A 217 11.37 -0.49 21.06
N ASP A 218 11.82 0.32 20.11
CA ASP A 218 11.04 1.35 19.42
C ASP A 218 11.38 1.28 17.94
N TRP A 219 10.40 0.89 17.12
CA TRP A 219 10.50 0.75 15.68
C TRP A 219 9.50 1.66 14.99
N PHE A 220 10.00 2.42 14.02
CA PHE A 220 9.22 3.49 13.39
C PHE A 220 8.92 3.21 11.91
N HIS A 221 9.52 2.18 11.31
CA HIS A 221 9.32 1.85 9.90
C HIS A 221 9.55 0.37 9.62
N THR A 222 8.95 -0.13 8.55
CA THR A 222 9.03 -1.52 8.13
C THR A 222 8.88 -1.69 6.63
N GLY A 223 9.18 -2.90 6.15
CA GLY A 223 8.92 -3.34 4.80
C GLY A 223 9.29 -4.80 4.62
N LEU A 224 9.16 -5.29 3.40
CA LEU A 224 9.45 -6.68 3.04
C LEU A 224 10.81 -6.79 2.42
N ILE A 225 11.58 -7.79 2.85
CA ILE A 225 12.85 -8.16 2.22
C ILE A 225 12.54 -9.01 1.00
N THR A 226 13.08 -8.63 -0.16
CA THR A 226 12.86 -9.32 -1.44
C THR A 226 14.10 -10.03 -1.96
N ALA A 227 15.29 -9.56 -1.56
CA ALA A 227 16.55 -10.27 -1.78
C ALA A 227 17.56 -9.91 -0.69
N VAL A 228 18.54 -10.80 -0.47
CA VAL A 228 19.67 -10.61 0.43
C VAL A 228 20.94 -10.87 -0.38
N HIS A 229 21.87 -9.91 -0.41
CA HIS A 229 23.13 -10.03 -1.14
C HIS A 229 24.22 -9.21 -0.46
N GLY A 230 25.35 -9.86 -0.13
CA GLY A 230 26.41 -9.22 0.67
C GLY A 230 25.84 -8.58 1.94
N ASP A 231 26.11 -7.28 2.11
CA ASP A 231 25.63 -6.45 3.22
C ASP A 231 24.29 -5.72 2.96
N LEU A 232 23.58 -6.13 1.91
CA LEU A 232 22.42 -5.43 1.37
C LEU A 232 21.15 -6.28 1.44
N PHE A 233 20.04 -5.59 1.71
CA PHE A 233 18.69 -6.06 1.44
C PHE A 233 18.09 -5.26 0.28
N ASP A 234 17.51 -5.94 -0.70
CA ASP A 234 16.51 -5.34 -1.56
C ASP A 234 15.16 -5.40 -0.84
N THR A 235 14.44 -4.30 -0.77
CA THR A 235 13.19 -4.19 -0.02
C THR A 235 12.07 -3.59 -0.85
N ILE A 236 10.82 -3.90 -0.49
CA ILE A 236 9.63 -3.17 -0.94
C ILE A 236 8.86 -2.70 0.28
N GLU A 237 8.53 -1.41 0.30
CA GLU A 237 8.07 -0.72 1.50
C GLU A 237 6.94 0.23 1.14
N GLY A 238 5.91 0.29 1.98
CA GLY A 238 4.87 1.30 1.93
C GLY A 238 5.20 2.48 2.84
N ASN A 239 4.53 3.62 2.64
CA ASN A 239 4.80 4.87 3.35
C ASN A 239 6.29 5.25 3.32
N THR A 240 6.91 5.14 2.15
CA THR A 240 8.29 5.57 1.93
C THR A 240 8.39 6.45 0.70
N ASN A 241 9.57 7.02 0.47
CA ASN A 241 9.90 7.87 -0.67
C ASN A 241 11.34 7.56 -1.11
N THR A 242 11.87 8.32 -2.07
CA THR A 242 13.27 8.17 -2.52
C THR A 242 14.26 8.39 -1.37
N ASP A 243 13.95 9.28 -0.44
CA ASP A 243 14.86 9.71 0.62
C ASP A 243 14.85 8.78 1.85
N GLY A 244 13.87 7.87 1.93
CA GLY A 244 13.79 6.84 2.98
C GLY A 244 13.13 7.29 4.26
N SER A 245 12.36 8.37 4.20
CA SER A 245 11.52 8.84 5.30
C SER A 245 10.44 7.81 5.65
N SER A 246 10.03 7.79 6.93
CA SER A 246 8.86 7.07 7.44
C SER A 246 7.54 7.81 7.23
N ASN A 247 7.58 9.01 6.64
CA ASN A 247 6.44 9.76 6.14
C ASN A 247 6.63 9.96 4.63
N GLY A 248 6.60 8.85 3.91
CA GLY A 248 6.81 8.83 2.47
C GLY A 248 5.50 8.62 1.73
N ASN A 249 5.48 8.97 0.45
CA ASN A 249 4.23 9.16 -0.27
C ASN A 249 3.74 7.90 -1.02
N GLY A 250 4.47 6.80 -1.02
CA GLY A 250 4.09 5.65 -1.84
C GLY A 250 4.80 4.34 -1.50
N VAL A 251 4.56 3.34 -2.35
CA VAL A 251 5.26 2.06 -2.31
C VAL A 251 6.48 2.12 -3.23
N TYR A 252 7.66 1.80 -2.70
CA TYR A 252 8.91 1.85 -3.45
C TYR A 252 9.78 0.62 -3.20
N LYS A 253 10.58 0.26 -4.22
CA LYS A 253 11.71 -0.64 -4.06
C LYS A 253 12.91 0.15 -3.53
N ARG A 254 13.62 -0.38 -2.52
CA ARG A 254 14.82 0.23 -1.95
C ARG A 254 15.95 -0.79 -1.79
N VAL A 255 17.16 -0.28 -1.64
CA VAL A 255 18.33 -1.05 -1.21
C VAL A 255 18.73 -0.53 0.17
N ARG A 256 18.80 -1.42 1.15
CA ARG A 256 19.19 -1.08 2.52
C ARG A 256 20.48 -1.81 2.89
N ASN A 257 21.48 -1.07 3.33
CA ASN A 257 22.67 -1.66 3.94
C ASN A 257 22.37 -1.98 5.41
N PHE A 258 22.36 -3.26 5.78
CA PHE A 258 22.03 -3.70 7.15
C PHE A 258 23.21 -3.62 8.12
N GLN A 259 24.44 -3.39 7.62
CA GLN A 259 25.60 -3.07 8.46
C GLN A 259 25.56 -1.64 8.98
N THR A 260 24.99 -0.70 8.23
CA THR A 260 24.87 0.71 8.64
C THR A 260 23.49 1.04 9.23
N SER A 261 22.42 0.43 8.70
CA SER A 261 21.07 0.59 9.23
C SER A 261 20.84 -0.30 10.46
N LYS A 262 20.03 0.16 11.42
CA LYS A 262 19.60 -0.66 12.58
C LYS A 262 18.35 -1.44 12.24
N LEU A 263 18.52 -2.57 11.55
CA LEU A 263 17.43 -3.42 11.09
C LEU A 263 17.33 -4.69 11.96
N ASP A 264 16.22 -4.84 12.67
CA ASP A 264 15.79 -6.17 13.13
C ASP A 264 15.02 -6.86 12.00
N VAL A 265 14.92 -8.18 12.06
CA VAL A 265 14.18 -8.98 11.08
C VAL A 265 13.21 -9.91 11.78
N PHE A 266 11.92 -9.72 11.52
CA PHE A 266 10.85 -10.63 11.94
C PHE A 266 10.74 -11.76 10.92
N SER A 267 10.97 -12.99 11.37
CA SER A 267 10.91 -14.17 10.52
C SER A 267 9.48 -14.65 10.33
N ILE A 268 9.12 -14.91 9.08
CA ILE A 268 7.84 -15.55 8.74
C ILE A 268 7.93 -17.09 8.70
N GLN A 269 9.10 -17.65 9.05
CA GLN A 269 9.40 -19.09 8.91
C GLN A 269 8.34 -20.04 9.50
N PRO A 270 7.70 -19.77 10.67
CA PRO A 270 6.69 -20.67 11.20
C PRO A 270 5.41 -20.80 10.35
N LEU A 271 5.19 -19.86 9.41
CA LEU A 271 4.06 -19.89 8.49
C LEU A 271 4.44 -20.44 7.10
N VAL A 272 5.72 -20.69 6.82
CA VAL A 272 6.18 -21.18 5.51
C VAL A 272 5.72 -22.61 5.24
#